data_AF-A0A8I1QHP8-F1
#
_entry.id   AF-A0A8I1QHP8-F1
#
_cell.length_a   1.000
_cell.length_b   1.000
_cell.length_c   1.000
_cell.angle_alpha   90.00
_cell.angle_beta   90.00
_cell.angle_gamma   90.00
#
_symmetry.space_group_name_H-M   'P 1'
#
loop_
_entity.id
_entity.type
_entity.pdbx_description
1 polymer ?
#
loop_
_entity_poly.entity_id
_entity_poly.type
_entity_poly.pdbx_seq_one_letter_code
_entity_poly.pdbx_strand_id
1 'polypeptide(L)' 'MRTYDAEKSTTEVRQGSRRLMNFRVLIWSLLGIILAFGLIYLVFYAMAPPPNTTTGV' A
#
# COMPACT_ATOMS: atom_id res chain seq x y z
N MET A 1 -16.05 -5.16 41.09
CA MET A 1 -15.18 -5.14 39.89
C MET A 1 -13.88 -5.84 40.26
N ARG A 2 -13.37 -6.78 39.44
CA ARG A 2 -11.97 -7.26 39.60
C ARG A 2 -11.04 -6.19 39.02
N THR A 3 -10.13 -5.67 39.83
CA THR A 3 -9.20 -4.58 39.45
C THR A 3 -8.06 -5.08 38.56
N TYR A 4 -7.78 -6.37 38.62
CA TYR A 4 -6.80 -7.06 37.80
C TYR A 4 -7.40 -8.40 37.35
N ASP A 5 -7.40 -8.61 36.05
CA ASP A 5 -7.72 -9.90 35.45
C ASP A 5 -6.43 -10.50 34.93
N ALA A 6 -5.91 -11.48 35.67
CA ALA A 6 -4.66 -12.15 35.36
C ALA A 6 -4.72 -12.96 34.06
N GLU A 7 -5.93 -13.27 33.55
CA GLU A 7 -6.12 -14.02 32.30
C GLU A 7 -6.22 -13.12 31.06
N LYS A 8 -6.23 -11.79 31.26
CA LYS A 8 -6.45 -10.85 30.17
C LYS A 8 -5.26 -10.79 29.22
N SER A 9 -5.54 -10.85 27.93
CA SER A 9 -4.48 -10.87 26.93
C SER A 9 -3.81 -9.51 26.81
N THR A 10 -2.48 -9.48 26.62
CA THR A 10 -1.69 -8.24 26.51
C THR A 10 -2.16 -7.30 25.38
N THR A 11 -2.76 -7.84 24.33
CA THR A 11 -3.33 -7.11 23.18
C THR A 11 -4.68 -6.49 23.57
N GLU A 12 -5.40 -7.13 24.47
CA GLU A 12 -6.59 -6.58 25.11
C GLU A 12 -6.25 -5.45 26.10
N VAL A 13 -5.15 -5.59 26.85
CA VAL A 13 -4.66 -4.56 27.79
C VAL A 13 -4.18 -3.31 27.05
N ARG A 14 -3.46 -3.49 25.95
CA ARG A 14 -2.97 -2.41 25.08
C ARG A 14 -4.00 -1.96 24.04
N GLN A 15 -5.23 -2.49 24.10
CA GLN A 15 -6.29 -2.20 23.13
C GLN A 15 -5.87 -2.42 21.66
N GLY A 16 -4.91 -3.31 21.40
CA GLY A 16 -4.45 -3.70 20.07
C GLY A 16 -5.22 -4.91 19.52
N SER A 17 -5.29 -5.01 18.19
CA SER A 17 -5.91 -6.14 17.49
C SER A 17 -4.85 -7.14 16.99
N ARG A 18 -4.92 -8.40 17.46
CA ARG A 18 -3.91 -9.45 17.18
C ARG A 18 -3.80 -9.86 15.71
N ARG A 19 -4.74 -9.48 14.86
CA ARG A 19 -4.75 -9.86 13.44
C ARG A 19 -3.94 -8.95 12.53
N LEU A 20 -3.19 -7.98 13.08
CA LEU A 20 -2.37 -7.00 12.37
C LEU A 20 -3.08 -6.43 11.13
N MET A 21 -4.40 -6.24 11.24
CA MET A 21 -5.24 -5.93 10.08
C MET A 21 -4.84 -4.61 9.43
N ASN A 22 -4.53 -3.59 10.23
CA ASN A 22 -4.18 -2.27 9.70
C ASN A 22 -2.87 -2.29 8.91
N PHE A 23 -1.90 -3.09 9.36
CA PHE A 23 -0.63 -3.24 8.66
C PHE A 23 -0.79 -4.01 7.34
N ARG A 24 -1.62 -5.07 7.36
CA ARG A 24 -1.94 -5.83 6.14
C ARG A 24 -2.65 -4.94 5.11
N VAL A 25 -3.58 -4.09 5.55
CA VAL A 25 -4.27 -3.11 4.70
C VAL A 25 -3.30 -2.07 4.14
N LEU A 26 -2.37 -1.58 4.97
CA LEU A 26 -1.34 -0.65 4.53
C LEU A 26 -0.46 -1.25 3.42
N ILE A 27 -0.07 -2.51 3.55
CA ILE A 27 0.73 -3.20 2.53
C ILE A 27 -0.04 -3.38 1.23
N TRP A 28 -1.28 -3.90 1.29
CA TRP A 28 -2.05 -4.16 0.08
C TRP A 28 -2.42 -2.88 -0.66
N SER A 29 -2.71 -1.79 0.06
CA SER A 29 -2.97 -0.48 -0.55
C SER A 29 -1.73 0.10 -1.22
N LEU A 30 -0.57 0.01 -0.56
CA LEU A 30 0.69 0.47 -1.14
C LEU A 30 1.04 -0.31 -2.42
N LEU A 31 0.90 -1.64 -2.40
CA LEU A 31 1.13 -2.49 -3.57
C LEU A 31 0.17 -2.13 -4.71
N GLY A 32 -1.10 -1.87 -4.41
CA GLY A 32 -2.08 -1.45 -5.41
C GLY A 32 -1.71 -0.13 -6.10
N ILE A 33 -1.26 0.86 -5.33
CA ILE A 33 -0.80 2.15 -5.87
C ILE A 33 0.42 1.96 -6.77
N ILE A 34 1.43 1.22 -6.30
CA ILE A 34 2.63 0.92 -7.09
C ILE A 34 2.27 0.24 -8.41
N LEU A 35 1.37 -0.74 -8.36
CA LEU A 35 0.96 -1.50 -9.54
C LEU A 35 0.15 -0.63 -10.51
N ALA A 36 -0.74 0.24 -10.02
CA ALA A 36 -1.50 1.18 -10.84
C ALA A 36 -0.59 2.18 -11.57
N PHE A 37 0.34 2.82 -10.86
CA PHE A 37 1.30 3.75 -11.47
C PHE A 37 2.26 3.02 -12.42
N GLY A 38 2.68 1.80 -12.08
CA GLY A 38 3.50 0.97 -12.96
C GLY A 38 2.79 0.62 -14.27
N LEU A 39 1.51 0.28 -14.22
CA LEU A 39 0.70 0.02 -15.41
C LEU A 39 0.49 1.28 -16.26
N ILE A 40 0.17 2.41 -15.63
CA ILE A 40 0.04 3.70 -16.34
C ILE A 40 1.36 4.01 -17.05
N TYR A 41 2.48 3.95 -16.33
CA TYR A 41 3.80 4.19 -16.91
C TYR A 41 4.07 3.27 -18.09
N LEU A 42 3.80 1.97 -17.96
CA LEU A 42 4.04 0.99 -19.01
C LEU A 42 3.19 1.25 -20.26
N VAL A 43 1.92 1.61 -20.11
CA VAL A 43 1.04 1.96 -21.24
C VAL A 43 1.55 3.22 -21.93
N PHE A 44 1.88 4.26 -21.19
CA PHE A 44 2.41 5.50 -21.76
C PHE A 44 3.75 5.28 -22.46
N TYR A 45 4.63 4.46 -21.89
CA TYR A 45 5.90 4.11 -22.49
C TYR A 45 5.71 3.31 -23.80
N ALA A 46 4.81 2.34 -23.81
CA ALA A 46 4.54 1.52 -25.00
C ALA A 46 3.81 2.27 -26.12
N MET A 47 3.00 3.29 -25.77
CA MET A 47 2.22 4.09 -26.72
C MET A 47 2.87 5.44 -27.05
N ALA A 48 4.06 5.73 -26.50
CA ALA A 48 4.76 6.98 -26.74
C ALA A 48 5.03 7.14 -28.24
N PRO A 49 4.59 8.25 -28.86
CA PRO A 49 4.98 8.56 -30.23
C PRO A 49 6.51 8.64 -30.33
N PRO A 50 7.10 8.29 -31.49
CA PRO A 50 8.50 8.56 -31.73
C PRO A 50 8.82 10.02 -31.43
N PRO A 51 9.97 10.33 -30.81
CA PRO A 51 10.32 11.70 -30.52
C PRO A 51 10.28 12.53 -31.80
N ASN A 52 9.65 13.71 -31.73
CA ASN A 52 9.54 14.62 -32.85
C ASN A 52 10.95 15.06 -33.24
N THR A 53 11.52 14.47 -34.30
CA THR A 53 12.73 14.99 -34.93
C THR A 53 12.32 16.24 -35.69
N THR A 54 12.39 17.41 -35.03
CA THR A 54 12.45 18.68 -35.75
C THR A 54 13.75 18.66 -36.54
N THR A 55 13.73 18.22 -37.80
CA THR A 55 14.82 18.47 -38.73
C THR A 55 14.86 19.97 -38.93
N GLY A 56 15.62 20.64 -38.08
CA GLY A 56 15.91 22.05 -38.21
C GLY A 56 16.83 22.24 -39.41
N VAL A 57 16.24 22.74 -40.49
CA VAL A 57 16.88 23.25 -41.72
C VAL A 57 17.60 22.20 -42.57
#